data_AF-A0A2D9JI20-F1
#
_entry.id   AF-A0A2D9JI20-F1
#
_cell.length_a   1.000
_cell.length_b   1.000
_cell.length_c   1.000
_cell.angle_alpha   90.00
_cell.angle_beta   90.00
_cell.angle_gamma   90.00
#
_symmetry.space_group_name_H-M   'P 1'
#
loop_
_entity.id
_entity.type
_entity.pdbx_description
1 polymer ?
#
loop_
_entity_poly.entity_id
_entity_poly.type
_entity_poly.pdbx_seq_one_letter_code
_entity_poly.pdbx_strand_id
1 'polypeptide(L)'
;MTAPNDSAKTKSRSPRKARSKLLMFARRAHLYIGLFLLPWVFLYGATGAMLNHSGLFPEATMQTVDANELTDSGWANFPKQSELAEQVIDAMRRASPESTIVLDPDHVPEFTNDLGFQWKEGETRHTVHLNPVDKSAWVATFPENREPLEPVLKEINRVELTPNPMAIATQTVPTVLDAAGMQPADKLEPLGWCKLNFLATVDDSPVRVTYVLRDGHVDVTRYTGEDGYSPRQFFVRLHTSHGQPPHWNGRRLWSFFIDAMAIAIVTWGVTGLLMWWQIKRTRLIGSGVIAISVLTAAFMYYSMMDFYAATKL
;
A
#
# COMPACT_ATOMS: atom_id res chain seq x y z
N MET A 1 56.11 -44.07 50.34
CA MET A 1 55.19 -42.99 50.72
C MET A 1 55.07 -42.04 49.55
N THR A 2 53.99 -42.12 48.79
CA THR A 2 53.70 -41.23 47.66
C THR A 2 52.19 -40.96 47.64
N ALA A 3 51.86 -39.68 47.65
CA ALA A 3 50.52 -39.12 47.80
C ALA A 3 49.63 -39.33 46.55
N PRO A 4 48.29 -39.22 46.68
CA PRO A 4 47.36 -39.48 45.60
C PRO A 4 47.23 -38.27 44.67
N ASN A 5 47.11 -38.52 43.36
CA ASN A 5 46.87 -37.46 42.38
C ASN A 5 45.36 -37.39 42.07
N ASP A 6 44.77 -36.25 42.41
CA ASP A 6 43.36 -35.90 42.25
C ASP A 6 42.99 -35.79 40.76
N SER A 7 42.12 -36.69 40.29
CA SER A 7 41.51 -36.57 38.96
C SER A 7 40.48 -35.44 38.95
N ALA A 8 40.82 -34.31 38.32
CA ALA A 8 39.93 -33.18 38.13
C ALA A 8 38.75 -33.55 37.20
N LYS A 9 37.57 -33.76 37.77
CA LYS A 9 36.31 -33.89 37.02
C LYS A 9 35.93 -32.54 36.37
N THR A 10 35.99 -32.46 35.05
CA THR A 10 35.50 -31.34 34.25
C THR A 10 33.99 -31.17 34.47
N LYS A 11 33.59 -30.07 35.12
CA LYS A 11 32.18 -29.72 35.37
C LYS A 11 31.48 -29.39 34.06
N SER A 12 30.75 -30.36 33.49
CA SER A 12 29.76 -30.14 32.43
C SER A 12 28.77 -29.04 32.86
N ARG A 13 28.76 -27.90 32.14
CA ARG A 13 27.85 -26.78 32.44
C ARG A 13 26.42 -27.22 32.14
N SER A 14 25.63 -27.38 33.20
CA SER A 14 24.22 -27.82 33.14
C SER A 14 23.36 -27.02 32.14
N PRO A 15 22.56 -27.68 31.28
CA PRO A 15 21.70 -27.06 30.26
C PRO A 15 20.64 -26.11 30.84
N ARG A 16 20.29 -26.23 32.13
CA ARG A 16 19.37 -25.32 32.82
C ARG A 16 19.89 -23.87 32.88
N LYS A 17 21.21 -23.67 33.02
CA LYS A 17 21.81 -22.32 33.13
C LYS A 17 21.80 -21.60 31.78
N ALA A 18 22.07 -22.32 30.68
CA ALA A 18 22.02 -21.76 29.34
C ALA A 18 20.59 -21.33 28.94
N ARG A 19 19.60 -22.20 29.22
CA ARG A 19 18.18 -21.90 28.98
C ARG A 19 17.71 -20.67 29.75
N SER A 20 18.11 -20.51 31.02
CA SER A 20 17.76 -19.33 31.82
C SER A 20 18.32 -18.03 31.23
N LYS A 21 19.58 -18.03 30.76
CA LYS A 21 20.20 -16.86 30.12
C LYS A 21 19.53 -16.47 28.80
N LEU A 22 19.19 -17.46 27.97
CA LEU A 22 18.49 -17.23 26.71
C LEU A 22 17.15 -16.51 26.93
N LEU A 23 16.45 -16.84 28.01
CA LEU A 23 15.15 -16.26 28.33
C LEU A 23 15.23 -14.86 28.92
N MET A 24 16.25 -14.60 29.71
CA MET A 24 16.55 -13.24 30.13
C MET A 24 16.85 -12.35 28.91
N PHE A 25 17.60 -12.88 27.93
CA PHE A 25 17.86 -12.17 26.68
C PHE A 25 16.57 -11.95 25.88
N ALA A 26 15.76 -13.00 25.66
CA ALA A 26 14.49 -12.88 24.92
C ALA A 26 13.55 -11.85 25.55
N ARG A 27 13.47 -11.78 26.89
CA ARG A 27 12.67 -10.78 27.59
C ARG A 27 13.18 -9.36 27.34
N ARG A 28 14.50 -9.14 27.41
CA ARG A 28 15.10 -7.82 27.15
C ARG A 28 14.92 -7.41 25.69
N ALA A 29 15.16 -8.33 24.76
CA ALA A 29 14.92 -8.11 23.34
C ALA A 29 13.47 -7.74 23.09
N HIS A 30 12.51 -8.51 23.62
CA HIS A 30 11.08 -8.20 23.48
C HIS A 30 10.71 -6.81 24.03
N LEU A 31 11.21 -6.46 25.22
CA LEU A 31 10.94 -5.16 25.84
C LEU A 31 11.49 -4.00 25.00
N TYR A 32 12.78 -4.03 24.66
CA TYR A 32 13.41 -2.90 23.96
C TYR A 32 12.92 -2.78 22.52
N ILE A 33 12.67 -3.91 21.85
CA ILE A 33 12.07 -3.90 20.50
C ILE A 33 10.63 -3.39 20.58
N GLY A 34 9.86 -3.78 21.59
CA GLY A 34 8.51 -3.24 21.81
C GLY A 34 8.53 -1.72 22.04
N LEU A 35 9.48 -1.20 22.83
CA LEU A 35 9.64 0.24 23.03
C LEU A 35 10.04 0.97 21.74
N PHE A 36 10.93 0.37 20.95
CA PHE A 36 11.29 0.89 19.63
C PHE A 36 10.09 0.91 18.68
N LEU A 37 9.29 -0.17 18.66
CA LEU A 37 8.11 -0.31 17.80
C LEU A 37 6.94 0.60 18.19
N LEU A 38 6.86 1.03 19.45
CA LEU A 38 5.72 1.77 19.99
C LEU A 38 5.26 2.96 19.10
N PRO A 39 6.11 3.96 18.78
CA PRO A 39 5.68 5.07 17.92
C PRO A 39 5.26 4.63 16.52
N TRP A 40 5.89 3.58 15.98
CA TRP A 40 5.62 3.09 14.63
C TRP A 40 4.30 2.33 14.55
N VAL A 41 3.98 1.51 15.55
CA VAL A 41 2.70 0.80 15.64
C VAL A 41 1.54 1.79 15.76
N PHE A 42 1.69 2.87 16.54
CA PHE A 42 0.68 3.93 16.59
C PHE A 42 0.55 4.65 15.24
N LEU A 43 1.67 5.01 14.61
CA LEU A 43 1.65 5.65 13.29
C LEU A 43 0.94 4.78 12.26
N TYR A 44 1.36 3.52 12.07
CA TYR A 44 0.78 2.60 11.09
C TYR A 44 -0.66 2.20 11.43
N GLY A 45 -0.99 2.03 12.71
CA GLY A 45 -2.36 1.74 13.16
C GLY A 45 -3.32 2.88 12.84
N ALA A 46 -2.94 4.13 13.16
CA ALA A 46 -3.76 5.30 12.88
C ALA A 46 -3.92 5.54 11.37
N THR A 47 -2.82 5.42 10.60
CA THR A 47 -2.84 5.66 9.16
C THR A 47 -3.51 4.54 8.36
N GLY A 48 -3.41 3.28 8.81
CA GLY A 48 -4.20 2.17 8.26
C GLY A 48 -5.70 2.37 8.49
N ALA A 49 -6.09 2.88 9.66
CA ALA A 49 -7.48 3.23 9.91
C ALA A 49 -7.97 4.39 9.02
N MET A 50 -7.13 5.41 8.76
CA MET A 50 -7.43 6.49 7.82
C MET A 50 -7.61 6.00 6.38
N LEU A 51 -6.89 4.95 5.96
CA LEU A 51 -7.01 4.33 4.63
C LEU A 51 -8.33 3.57 4.48
N ASN A 52 -8.74 2.83 5.51
CA ASN A 52 -9.94 1.98 5.46
C ASN A 52 -11.25 2.74 5.76
N HIS A 53 -11.18 3.85 6.50
CA HIS A 53 -12.36 4.60 6.93
C HIS A 53 -12.23 6.08 6.59
N SER A 54 -13.02 6.54 5.60
CA SER A 54 -13.08 7.95 5.18
C SER A 54 -13.51 8.92 6.29
N GLY A 55 -14.28 8.44 7.27
CA GLY A 55 -14.73 9.22 8.43
C GLY A 55 -13.71 9.38 9.56
N LEU A 56 -12.58 8.67 9.53
CA LEU A 56 -11.53 8.84 10.53
C LEU A 56 -10.54 9.92 10.08
N PHE A 57 -10.47 11.01 10.85
CA PHE A 57 -9.72 12.23 10.51
C PHE A 57 -10.10 12.75 9.10
N PRO A 58 -11.38 13.05 8.86
CA PRO A 58 -11.83 13.41 7.53
C PRO A 58 -11.18 14.72 7.09
N GLU A 59 -10.69 14.73 5.86
CA GLU A 59 -10.21 15.96 5.23
C GLU A 59 -11.38 16.78 4.65
N ALA A 60 -12.44 16.09 4.24
CA ALA A 60 -13.64 16.68 3.67
C ALA A 60 -14.79 16.74 4.68
N THR A 61 -15.63 17.75 4.56
CA THR A 61 -16.94 17.75 5.22
C THR A 61 -17.84 16.77 4.48
N MET A 62 -18.29 15.73 5.18
CA MET A 62 -19.17 14.70 4.62
C MET A 62 -20.61 14.94 5.05
N GLN A 63 -21.52 14.91 4.08
CA GLN A 63 -22.96 14.94 4.29
C GLN A 63 -23.57 13.67 3.71
N THR A 64 -24.16 12.85 4.55
CA THR A 64 -24.90 11.65 4.13
C THR A 64 -26.31 12.03 3.70
N VAL A 65 -26.84 11.29 2.72
CA VAL A 65 -28.21 11.40 2.21
C VAL A 65 -28.82 10.00 2.24
N ASP A 66 -29.90 9.84 2.99
CA ASP A 66 -30.54 8.55 3.14
C ASP A 66 -31.28 8.13 1.86
N ALA A 67 -31.39 6.82 1.62
CA ALA A 67 -32.08 6.28 0.45
C ALA A 67 -33.53 6.79 0.32
N ASN A 68 -34.17 7.09 1.45
CA ASN A 68 -35.54 7.62 1.51
C ASN A 68 -35.67 9.00 0.85
N GLU A 69 -34.62 9.82 0.94
CA GLU A 69 -34.57 11.16 0.33
C GLU A 69 -34.39 11.11 -1.19
N LEU A 70 -34.00 9.95 -1.73
CA LEU A 70 -33.71 9.75 -3.16
C LEU A 70 -34.84 8.98 -3.88
N THR A 71 -35.96 8.72 -3.20
CA THR A 71 -37.07 7.89 -3.71
C THR A 71 -37.74 8.47 -4.96
N ASP A 72 -37.80 9.80 -5.08
CA ASP A 72 -38.38 10.48 -6.25
C ASP A 72 -37.40 10.58 -7.44
N SER A 73 -36.16 10.12 -7.29
CA SER A 73 -35.14 10.14 -8.34
C SER A 73 -35.07 8.82 -9.11
N GLY A 74 -34.40 8.83 -10.27
CA GLY A 74 -34.10 7.60 -11.01
C GLY A 74 -33.27 6.59 -10.21
N TRP A 75 -32.60 7.03 -9.14
CA TRP A 75 -31.78 6.18 -8.27
C TRP A 75 -32.58 5.10 -7.54
N ALA A 76 -33.84 5.40 -7.19
CA ALA A 76 -34.74 4.42 -6.58
C ALA A 76 -34.93 3.18 -7.45
N ASN A 77 -34.81 3.32 -8.77
CA ASN A 77 -34.97 2.27 -9.76
C ASN A 77 -33.62 1.73 -10.28
N PHE A 78 -32.49 2.07 -9.64
CA PHE A 78 -31.21 1.49 -10.02
C PHE A 78 -31.26 -0.05 -9.85
N PRO A 79 -30.85 -0.81 -10.88
CA PRO A 79 -31.02 -2.26 -10.91
C PRO A 79 -30.14 -2.94 -9.86
N LYS A 80 -30.62 -4.08 -9.35
CA LYS A 80 -29.79 -4.94 -8.50
C LYS A 80 -28.66 -5.56 -9.34
N GLN A 81 -27.57 -5.97 -8.68
CA GLN A 81 -26.41 -6.57 -9.34
C GLN A 81 -26.76 -7.76 -10.25
N SER A 82 -27.69 -8.63 -9.84
CA SER A 82 -28.14 -9.78 -10.65
C SER A 82 -28.92 -9.35 -11.90
N GLU A 83 -29.84 -8.39 -11.76
CA GLU A 83 -30.65 -7.88 -12.86
C GLU A 83 -29.77 -7.15 -13.89
N LEU A 84 -28.80 -6.37 -13.43
CA LEU A 84 -27.86 -5.69 -14.29
C LEU A 84 -26.95 -6.67 -15.04
N ALA A 85 -26.48 -7.73 -14.36
CA ALA A 85 -25.66 -8.76 -14.99
C ALA A 85 -26.42 -9.48 -16.12
N GLU A 86 -27.69 -9.83 -15.90
CA GLU A 86 -28.54 -10.42 -16.94
C GLU A 86 -28.71 -9.48 -18.14
N GLN A 87 -28.98 -8.19 -17.89
CA GLN A 87 -29.09 -7.19 -18.95
C GLN A 87 -27.80 -7.07 -19.77
N VAL A 88 -26.64 -7.12 -19.12
CA VAL A 88 -25.32 -7.11 -19.79
C VAL A 88 -25.13 -8.36 -20.63
N ILE A 89 -25.43 -9.55 -20.08
CA ILE A 89 -25.33 -10.82 -20.81
C ILE A 89 -26.25 -10.83 -22.05
N ASP A 90 -27.47 -10.34 -21.92
CA ASP A 90 -28.41 -10.25 -23.05
C ASP A 90 -27.91 -9.26 -24.12
N ALA A 91 -27.31 -8.14 -23.71
CA ALA A 91 -26.65 -7.23 -24.65
C ALA A 91 -25.47 -7.90 -25.37
N MET A 92 -24.65 -8.67 -24.65
CA MET A 92 -23.53 -9.43 -25.23
C MET A 92 -24.00 -10.48 -26.24
N ARG A 93 -25.06 -11.25 -25.91
CA ARG A 93 -25.65 -12.23 -26.83
C ARG A 93 -26.14 -11.59 -28.12
N ARG A 94 -26.80 -10.43 -28.02
CA ARG A 94 -27.23 -9.67 -29.21
C ARG A 94 -26.04 -9.18 -30.04
N ALA A 95 -24.95 -8.78 -29.39
CA ALA A 95 -23.74 -8.30 -30.07
C ALA A 95 -22.87 -9.42 -30.64
N SER A 96 -23.02 -10.66 -30.16
CA SER A 96 -22.24 -11.82 -30.61
C SER A 96 -23.13 -13.07 -30.73
N PRO A 97 -24.00 -13.13 -31.76
CA PRO A 97 -25.01 -14.19 -31.90
C PRO A 97 -24.42 -15.60 -32.04
N GLU A 98 -23.21 -15.72 -32.59
CA GLU A 98 -22.51 -16.99 -32.81
C GLU A 98 -21.86 -17.55 -31.53
N SER A 99 -21.75 -16.73 -30.48
CA SER A 99 -21.11 -17.10 -29.22
C SER A 99 -22.14 -17.56 -28.19
N THR A 100 -21.87 -18.69 -27.53
CA THR A 100 -22.67 -19.12 -26.37
C THR A 100 -22.20 -18.37 -25.12
N ILE A 101 -23.04 -17.48 -24.58
CA ILE A 101 -22.72 -16.64 -23.42
C ILE A 101 -23.74 -16.93 -22.32
N VAL A 102 -23.26 -17.43 -21.18
CA VAL A 102 -24.07 -17.83 -20.03
C VAL A 102 -23.42 -17.27 -18.77
N LEU A 103 -24.26 -16.79 -17.84
CA LEU A 103 -23.80 -16.37 -16.52
C LEU A 103 -23.41 -17.60 -15.71
N ASP A 104 -22.30 -17.54 -14.99
CA ASP A 104 -21.89 -18.61 -14.08
C ASP A 104 -22.86 -18.68 -12.89
N PRO A 105 -23.58 -19.79 -12.67
CA PRO A 105 -24.51 -19.92 -11.56
C PRO A 105 -23.83 -19.98 -10.19
N ASP A 106 -22.55 -20.37 -10.14
CA ASP A 106 -21.80 -20.53 -8.90
C ASP A 106 -21.16 -19.22 -8.43
N HIS A 107 -21.24 -18.16 -9.24
CA HIS A 107 -20.67 -16.85 -8.93
C HIS A 107 -21.75 -15.75 -8.95
N VAL A 108 -22.02 -15.17 -7.78
CA VAL A 108 -22.98 -14.07 -7.64
C VAL A 108 -22.33 -12.79 -8.19
N PRO A 109 -22.99 -12.02 -9.08
CA PRO A 109 -22.49 -10.74 -9.53
C PRO A 109 -22.35 -9.75 -8.36
N GLU A 110 -21.28 -8.96 -8.31
CA GLU A 110 -21.02 -8.02 -7.23
C GLU A 110 -20.58 -6.64 -7.76
N PHE A 111 -20.93 -5.57 -7.03
CA PHE A 111 -20.36 -4.24 -7.23
C PHE A 111 -19.11 -4.09 -6.37
N THR A 112 -18.04 -3.55 -6.93
CA THR A 112 -16.78 -3.38 -6.20
C THR A 112 -16.68 -2.06 -5.44
N ASN A 113 -17.41 -1.02 -5.89
CA ASN A 113 -17.34 0.34 -5.35
C ASN A 113 -18.66 1.11 -5.56
N ASP A 114 -18.79 2.23 -4.84
CA ASP A 114 -19.83 3.24 -5.08
C ASP A 114 -19.69 3.89 -6.48
N LEU A 115 -20.80 4.37 -7.02
CA LEU A 115 -20.79 5.23 -8.20
C LEU A 115 -20.40 6.65 -7.77
N GLY A 116 -19.20 7.07 -8.16
CA GLY A 116 -18.63 8.37 -7.82
C GLY A 116 -18.74 9.39 -8.95
N PHE A 117 -19.18 10.60 -8.60
CA PHE A 117 -19.14 11.78 -9.45
C PHE A 117 -18.31 12.87 -8.77
N GLN A 118 -17.64 13.71 -9.54
CA GLN A 118 -16.87 14.83 -9.00
C GLN A 118 -17.13 16.10 -9.79
N TRP A 119 -17.12 17.24 -9.10
CA TRP A 119 -17.11 18.56 -9.72
C TRP A 119 -16.23 19.52 -8.92
N LYS A 120 -15.99 20.70 -9.50
CA LYS A 120 -15.31 21.80 -8.84
C LYS A 120 -16.20 23.04 -8.86
N GLU A 121 -16.21 23.76 -7.74
CA GLU A 121 -16.77 25.10 -7.63
C GLU A 121 -15.62 26.02 -7.17
N GLY A 122 -15.08 26.82 -8.09
CA GLY A 122 -13.78 27.49 -7.87
C GLY A 122 -12.65 26.47 -7.69
N GLU A 123 -11.86 26.62 -6.61
CA GLU A 123 -10.81 25.66 -6.23
C GLU A 123 -11.31 24.56 -5.28
N THR A 124 -12.58 24.63 -4.85
CA THR A 124 -13.19 23.63 -3.96
C THR A 124 -13.61 22.42 -4.78
N ARG A 125 -13.11 21.23 -4.40
CA ARG A 125 -13.52 19.96 -5.02
C ARG A 125 -14.66 19.35 -4.23
N HIS A 126 -15.66 18.85 -4.94
CA HIS A 126 -16.74 18.08 -4.36
C HIS A 126 -16.85 16.72 -5.02
N THR A 127 -17.26 15.72 -4.26
CA THR A 127 -17.61 14.40 -4.78
C THR A 127 -18.97 13.96 -4.27
N VAL A 128 -19.74 13.28 -5.13
CA VAL A 128 -20.96 12.55 -4.74
C VAL A 128 -20.68 11.08 -4.93
N HIS A 129 -21.03 10.27 -3.95
CA HIS A 129 -20.95 8.82 -4.00
C HIS A 129 -22.33 8.24 -3.79
N LEU A 130 -22.75 7.35 -4.69
CA LEU A 130 -24.02 6.67 -4.64
C LEU A 130 -23.77 5.17 -4.40
N ASN A 131 -24.34 4.62 -3.34
CA ASN A 131 -24.20 3.20 -3.01
C ASN A 131 -25.24 2.38 -3.79
N PRO A 132 -24.84 1.56 -4.78
CA PRO A 132 -25.78 0.86 -5.66
C PRO A 132 -26.57 -0.26 -4.97
N VAL A 133 -26.18 -0.64 -3.75
CA VAL A 133 -26.77 -1.76 -3.00
C VAL A 133 -27.89 -1.27 -2.09
N ASP A 134 -27.58 -0.35 -1.16
CA ASP A 134 -28.56 0.17 -0.20
C ASP A 134 -29.25 1.47 -0.67
N LYS A 135 -28.81 2.01 -1.80
CA LYS A 135 -29.33 3.23 -2.44
C LYS A 135 -29.12 4.51 -1.63
N SER A 136 -28.30 4.47 -0.58
CA SER A 136 -27.85 5.69 0.11
C SER A 136 -26.85 6.47 -0.74
N ALA A 137 -26.59 7.71 -0.34
CA ALA A 137 -25.57 8.53 -0.96
C ALA A 137 -24.81 9.35 0.09
N TRP A 138 -23.65 9.87 -0.30
CA TRP A 138 -22.94 10.86 0.50
C TRP A 138 -22.21 11.84 -0.40
N VAL A 139 -22.12 13.07 0.07
CA VAL A 139 -21.42 14.17 -0.58
C VAL A 139 -20.23 14.55 0.28
N ALA A 140 -19.06 14.69 -0.34
CA ALA A 140 -17.86 15.18 0.34
C ALA A 140 -17.40 16.50 -0.30
N THR A 141 -17.23 17.50 0.55
CA THR A 141 -16.66 18.80 0.17
C THR A 141 -15.26 18.91 0.73
N PHE A 142 -14.27 18.91 -0.16
CA PHE A 142 -12.85 19.01 0.20
C PHE A 142 -12.45 20.47 0.34
N PRO A 143 -11.61 20.82 1.32
CA PRO A 143 -11.03 22.16 1.41
C PRO A 143 -10.22 22.46 0.15
N GLU A 144 -10.10 23.74 -0.17
CA GLU A 144 -9.24 24.19 -1.26
C GLU A 144 -7.81 23.69 -1.06
N ASN A 145 -7.17 23.30 -2.16
CA ASN A 145 -5.79 22.87 -2.12
C ASN A 145 -4.92 24.04 -1.65
N ARG A 146 -4.15 23.85 -0.58
CA ARG A 146 -3.30 24.90 0.00
C ARG A 146 -2.24 25.37 -0.98
N GLU A 147 -1.80 24.50 -1.88
CA GLU A 147 -0.84 24.81 -2.93
C GLU A 147 -1.25 24.16 -4.26
N PRO A 148 -2.04 24.84 -5.11
CA PRO A 148 -2.35 24.34 -6.43
C PRO A 148 -1.07 24.15 -7.26
N LEU A 149 -1.00 23.04 -8.00
CA LEU A 149 0.08 22.83 -8.98
C LEU A 149 -0.14 23.80 -10.15
N GLU A 150 0.46 24.98 -10.05
CA GLU A 150 0.42 25.98 -11.12
C GLU A 150 1.48 25.64 -12.18
N PRO A 151 1.08 25.22 -13.40
CA PRO A 151 2.05 24.92 -14.43
C PRO A 151 2.63 26.22 -15.00
N VAL A 152 3.96 26.25 -15.09
CA VAL A 152 4.77 27.33 -15.71
C VAL A 152 5.35 26.76 -17.01
N LEU A 153 5.66 27.60 -18.00
CA LEU A 153 6.19 27.17 -19.31
C LEU A 153 5.31 26.10 -19.99
N LYS A 154 4.00 26.34 -20.07
CA LYS A 154 3.01 25.37 -20.58
C LYS A 154 3.26 24.96 -22.04
N GLU A 155 4.01 25.77 -22.77
CA GLU A 155 4.47 25.53 -24.12
C GLU A 155 5.55 24.44 -24.23
N ILE A 156 6.26 24.13 -23.13
CA ILE A 156 7.29 23.09 -23.09
C ILE A 156 6.73 21.85 -22.39
N ASN A 157 6.25 20.88 -23.17
CA ASN A 157 5.74 19.61 -22.65
C ASN A 157 6.68 18.42 -22.93
N ARG A 158 7.72 18.61 -23.76
CA ARG A 158 8.72 17.60 -24.08
C ARG A 158 10.05 18.28 -24.40
N VAL A 159 11.14 17.68 -23.93
CA VAL A 159 12.51 18.11 -24.23
C VAL A 159 13.29 16.93 -24.79
N GLU A 160 13.77 17.08 -26.02
CA GLU A 160 14.67 16.13 -26.65
C GLU A 160 16.11 16.44 -26.25
N LEU A 161 16.72 15.50 -25.53
CA LEU A 161 18.11 15.62 -25.08
C LEU A 161 19.04 14.86 -26.02
N THR A 162 20.22 15.43 -26.28
CA THR A 162 21.30 14.77 -27.01
C THR A 162 22.55 14.73 -26.13
N PRO A 163 23.03 13.55 -25.71
CA PRO A 163 22.46 12.22 -26.00
C PRO A 163 21.18 11.94 -25.21
N ASN A 164 20.27 11.13 -25.77
CA ASN A 164 19.04 10.71 -25.10
C ASN A 164 19.35 9.67 -24.01
N PRO A 165 19.06 9.94 -22.71
CA PRO A 165 19.37 9.02 -21.62
C PRO A 165 18.72 7.63 -21.76
N MET A 166 17.49 7.54 -22.26
CA MET A 166 16.81 6.26 -22.47
C MET A 166 17.42 5.48 -23.64
N ALA A 167 17.88 6.18 -24.68
CA ALA A 167 18.60 5.53 -25.78
C ALA A 167 19.92 4.93 -25.29
N ILE A 168 20.68 5.66 -24.46
CA ILE A 168 21.90 5.15 -23.83
C ILE A 168 21.58 3.89 -23.01
N ALA A 169 20.54 3.94 -22.16
CA ALA A 169 20.14 2.80 -21.34
C ALA A 169 19.77 1.59 -22.22
N THR A 170 18.95 1.79 -23.24
CA THR A 170 18.50 0.74 -24.17
C THR A 170 19.67 0.08 -24.90
N GLN A 171 20.63 0.88 -25.37
CA GLN A 171 21.85 0.37 -26.02
C GLN A 171 22.76 -0.42 -25.05
N THR A 172 22.66 -0.15 -23.75
CA THR A 172 23.43 -0.84 -22.71
C THR A 172 22.81 -2.17 -22.29
N VAL A 173 21.50 -2.38 -22.52
CA VAL A 173 20.79 -3.59 -22.08
C VAL A 173 21.41 -4.88 -22.62
N PRO A 174 21.79 -5.02 -23.91
CA PRO A 174 22.45 -6.23 -24.41
C PRO A 174 23.74 -6.56 -23.65
N THR A 175 24.58 -5.56 -23.37
CA THR A 175 25.81 -5.74 -22.59
C THR A 175 25.52 -6.27 -21.17
N VAL A 176 24.44 -5.80 -20.55
CA VAL A 176 24.02 -6.28 -19.21
C VAL A 176 23.52 -7.73 -19.29
N LEU A 177 22.76 -8.08 -20.32
CA LEU A 177 22.25 -9.43 -20.53
C LEU A 177 23.36 -10.43 -20.82
N ASP A 178 24.32 -10.07 -21.68
CA ASP A 178 25.51 -10.86 -21.97
C ASP A 178 26.34 -11.09 -20.71
N ALA A 179 26.56 -10.05 -19.90
CA ALA A 179 27.26 -10.16 -18.62
C ALA A 179 26.51 -11.04 -17.60
N ALA A 180 25.17 -11.10 -17.69
CA ALA A 180 24.33 -11.95 -16.85
C ALA A 180 24.13 -13.37 -17.43
N GLY A 181 24.65 -13.67 -18.62
CA GLY A 181 24.45 -14.94 -19.30
C GLY A 181 22.98 -15.20 -19.71
N MET A 182 22.21 -14.14 -19.96
CA MET A 182 20.79 -14.22 -20.31
C MET A 182 20.55 -13.87 -21.78
N GLN A 183 19.66 -14.61 -22.44
CA GLN A 183 19.19 -14.30 -23.79
C GLN A 183 17.66 -14.25 -23.79
N PRO A 184 17.05 -13.05 -23.89
CA PRO A 184 15.61 -12.92 -23.91
C PRO A 184 15.04 -13.48 -25.22
N ALA A 185 13.97 -14.29 -25.12
CA ALA A 185 13.25 -14.80 -26.29
C ALA A 185 12.34 -13.72 -26.90
N ASP A 186 11.80 -12.84 -26.05
CA ASP A 186 10.87 -11.79 -26.43
C ASP A 186 11.53 -10.41 -26.48
N LYS A 187 10.82 -9.47 -27.10
CA LYS A 187 11.22 -8.07 -27.12
C LYS A 187 11.27 -7.50 -25.70
N LEU A 188 12.37 -6.82 -25.39
CA LEU A 188 12.54 -6.11 -24.12
C LEU A 188 11.67 -4.85 -24.12
N GLU A 189 10.82 -4.74 -23.11
CA GLU A 189 9.99 -3.56 -22.88
C GLU A 189 10.50 -2.77 -21.67
N PRO A 190 10.55 -1.42 -21.76
CA PRO A 190 10.90 -0.60 -20.61
C PRO A 190 9.90 -0.80 -19.46
N LEU A 191 10.41 -1.13 -18.28
CA LEU A 191 9.59 -1.25 -17.08
C LEU A 191 9.62 0.04 -16.24
N GLY A 192 8.45 0.64 -16.01
CA GLY A 192 8.28 1.80 -15.13
C GLY A 192 8.79 3.14 -15.71
N TRP A 193 8.74 4.19 -14.88
CA TRP A 193 9.14 5.55 -15.24
C TRP A 193 10.22 6.07 -14.29
N CYS A 194 11.47 6.06 -14.76
CA CYS A 194 12.52 6.82 -14.10
C CYS A 194 12.27 8.32 -14.35
N LYS A 195 12.24 9.11 -13.27
CA LYS A 195 12.01 10.55 -13.31
C LYS A 195 13.17 11.28 -12.65
N LEU A 196 13.64 12.35 -13.28
CA LEU A 196 14.54 13.32 -12.67
C LEU A 196 13.69 14.46 -12.12
N ASN A 197 13.82 14.74 -10.82
CA ASN A 197 13.11 15.84 -10.16
C ASN A 197 14.14 16.79 -9.58
N PHE A 198 13.99 18.09 -9.83
CA PHE A 198 14.87 19.12 -9.30
C PHE A 198 14.13 20.44 -9.15
N LEU A 199 14.72 21.36 -8.40
CA LEU A 199 14.25 22.74 -8.30
C LEU A 199 15.07 23.61 -9.26
N ALA A 200 14.40 24.55 -9.90
CA ALA A 200 15.00 25.57 -10.75
C ALA A 200 14.33 26.92 -10.48
N THR A 201 14.77 27.96 -11.18
CA THR A 201 14.16 29.29 -11.12
C THR A 201 13.77 29.70 -12.53
N VAL A 202 12.54 30.20 -12.70
CA VAL A 202 12.02 30.79 -13.94
C VAL A 202 11.51 32.18 -13.57
N ASP A 203 12.06 33.22 -14.20
CA ASP A 203 11.70 34.63 -13.92
C ASP A 203 11.69 34.96 -12.42
N ASP A 204 12.80 34.65 -11.74
CA ASP A 204 13.00 34.79 -10.28
C ASP A 204 12.02 34.01 -9.39
N SER A 205 11.12 33.20 -9.97
CA SER A 205 10.22 32.33 -9.25
C SER A 205 10.78 30.90 -9.15
N PRO A 206 10.88 30.31 -7.95
CA PRO A 206 11.24 28.90 -7.81
C PRO A 206 10.19 28.00 -8.45
N VAL A 207 10.66 26.99 -9.19
CA VAL A 207 9.84 25.98 -9.85
C VAL A 207 10.37 24.57 -9.55
N ARG A 208 9.47 23.60 -9.52
CA ARG A 208 9.76 22.17 -9.51
C ARG A 208 9.71 21.67 -10.94
N VAL A 209 10.78 21.03 -11.38
CA VAL A 209 10.90 20.43 -12.71
C VAL A 209 10.92 18.91 -12.58
N THR A 210 10.04 18.25 -13.33
CA THR A 210 9.99 16.79 -13.45
C THR A 210 10.27 16.40 -14.90
N TYR A 211 11.39 15.72 -15.14
CA TYR A 211 11.74 15.18 -16.45
C TYR A 211 11.55 13.65 -16.45
N VAL A 212 10.74 13.14 -17.38
CA VAL A 212 10.48 11.70 -17.56
C VAL A 212 11.48 11.15 -18.57
N LEU A 213 12.35 10.24 -18.12
CA LEU A 213 13.44 9.74 -18.96
C LEU A 213 12.92 8.94 -20.17
N ARG A 214 11.77 8.29 -20.05
CA ARG A 214 11.23 7.38 -21.07
C ARG A 214 10.90 8.07 -22.39
N ASP A 215 10.26 9.23 -22.34
CA ASP A 215 9.67 9.92 -23.49
C ASP A 215 10.03 11.41 -23.55
N GLY A 216 10.90 11.87 -22.65
CA GLY A 216 11.35 13.26 -22.57
C GLY A 216 10.27 14.23 -22.11
N HIS A 217 9.14 13.74 -21.59
CA HIS A 217 8.09 14.61 -21.06
C HIS A 217 8.62 15.47 -19.91
N VAL A 218 8.27 16.74 -19.91
CA VAL A 218 8.66 17.70 -18.87
C VAL A 218 7.43 18.35 -18.29
N ASP A 219 7.39 18.40 -16.96
CA ASP A 219 6.40 19.15 -16.20
C ASP A 219 7.13 20.18 -15.33
N VAL A 220 6.71 21.44 -15.41
CA VAL A 220 7.29 22.55 -14.68
C VAL A 220 6.17 23.23 -13.90
N THR A 221 6.25 23.16 -12.58
CA THR A 221 5.22 23.72 -11.68
C THR A 221 5.84 24.72 -10.73
N ARG A 222 5.13 25.79 -10.38
CA ARG A 222 5.56 26.73 -9.33
C ARG A 222 5.87 25.97 -8.04
N TYR A 223 6.94 26.36 -7.35
CA TYR A 223 7.32 25.80 -6.06
C TYR A 223 7.39 26.89 -5.00
N THR A 224 6.49 26.83 -4.02
CA THR A 224 6.30 27.83 -2.96
C THR A 224 7.06 27.52 -1.68
N GLY A 225 7.60 26.30 -1.54
CA GLY A 225 8.36 25.86 -0.37
C GLY A 225 7.65 24.78 0.44
N GLU A 226 6.32 24.71 0.40
CA GLU A 226 5.57 23.63 1.03
C GLU A 226 5.29 22.51 0.01
N ASP A 227 4.65 21.42 0.46
CA ASP A 227 4.36 20.26 -0.36
C ASP A 227 2.89 20.18 -0.80
N GLY A 228 2.06 21.15 -0.36
CA GLY A 228 0.63 21.21 -0.58
C GLY A 228 -0.19 20.13 0.13
N TYR A 229 0.41 19.22 0.91
CA TYR A 229 -0.35 18.13 1.54
C TYR A 229 -1.02 18.60 2.82
N SER A 230 -2.29 18.20 3.01
CA SER A 230 -2.87 18.20 4.36
C SER A 230 -2.18 17.15 5.24
N PRO A 231 -2.23 17.28 6.58
CA PRO A 231 -1.64 16.29 7.49
C PRO A 231 -2.11 14.86 7.20
N ARG A 232 -3.40 14.67 6.88
CA ARG A 232 -3.95 13.37 6.48
C ARG A 232 -3.26 12.83 5.24
N GLN A 233 -3.18 13.64 4.17
CA GLN A 233 -2.58 13.22 2.91
C GLN A 233 -1.11 12.87 3.08
N PHE A 234 -0.36 13.68 3.84
CA PHE A 234 1.03 13.40 4.16
C PHE A 234 1.17 12.02 4.83
N PHE A 235 0.41 11.75 5.89
CA PHE A 235 0.54 10.50 6.64
C PHE A 235 0.08 9.26 5.85
N VAL A 236 -0.99 9.37 5.06
CA VAL A 236 -1.45 8.29 4.18
C VAL A 236 -0.42 8.02 3.07
N ARG A 237 0.16 9.07 2.49
CA ARG A 237 1.23 8.93 1.50
C ARG A 237 2.51 8.36 2.10
N LEU A 238 2.82 8.71 3.34
CA LEU A 238 3.94 8.14 4.09
C LEU A 238 3.72 6.63 4.32
N HIS A 239 2.52 6.22 4.74
CA HIS A 239 2.15 4.82 4.98
C HIS A 239 2.29 3.94 3.74
N THR A 240 1.91 4.48 2.57
CA THR A 240 1.94 3.76 1.29
C THR A 240 3.25 3.93 0.52
N SER A 241 4.18 4.74 1.03
CA SER A 241 5.46 5.00 0.37
C SER A 241 6.38 3.78 0.49
N HIS A 242 6.68 3.15 -0.65
CA HIS A 242 7.57 1.99 -0.76
C HIS A 242 8.63 2.18 -1.86
N GLY A 243 9.64 1.31 -1.90
CA GLY A 243 10.67 1.27 -2.95
C GLY A 243 11.95 2.07 -2.64
N GLN A 244 13.06 1.62 -3.23
CA GLN A 244 14.41 2.11 -2.96
C GLN A 244 14.86 3.07 -4.06
N PRO A 245 15.05 4.38 -3.76
CA PRO A 245 15.61 5.29 -4.75
C PRO A 245 17.10 4.98 -5.00
N PRO A 246 17.63 5.33 -6.18
CA PRO A 246 19.02 5.03 -6.53
C PRO A 246 20.07 5.82 -5.72
N HIS A 247 19.65 6.80 -4.90
CA HIS A 247 20.53 7.67 -4.11
C HIS A 247 20.06 7.78 -2.65
N TRP A 248 20.94 8.27 -1.77
CA TRP A 248 20.62 8.54 -0.37
C TRP A 248 19.84 9.84 -0.23
N ASN A 249 18.56 9.74 0.13
CA ASN A 249 17.66 10.85 0.40
C ASN A 249 16.68 10.47 1.53
N GLY A 250 15.72 11.35 1.83
CA GLY A 250 14.69 11.09 2.84
C GLY A 250 13.88 9.82 2.57
N ARG A 251 13.61 9.47 1.30
CA ARG A 251 12.90 8.23 0.93
C ARG A 251 13.73 6.97 1.18
N ARG A 252 15.04 7.01 0.95
CA ARG A 252 15.93 5.89 1.31
C ARG A 252 16.03 5.71 2.83
N LEU A 253 16.11 6.81 3.57
CA LEU A 253 16.07 6.78 5.03
C LEU A 253 14.75 6.18 5.54
N TRP A 254 13.62 6.58 4.94
CA TRP A 254 12.32 5.99 5.24
C TRP A 254 12.29 4.49 4.97
N SER A 255 12.78 4.05 3.81
CA SER A 255 12.84 2.63 3.47
C SER A 255 13.71 1.83 4.45
N PHE A 256 14.82 2.40 4.91
CA PHE A 256 15.65 1.79 5.95
C PHE A 256 14.88 1.60 7.28
N PHE A 257 14.08 2.58 7.69
CA PHE A 257 13.25 2.45 8.89
C PHE A 257 12.14 1.40 8.73
N ILE A 258 11.56 1.27 7.53
CA ILE A 258 10.60 0.20 7.23
C ILE A 258 11.27 -1.18 7.39
N ASP A 259 12.48 -1.37 6.84
CA ASP A 259 13.21 -2.64 6.96
C ASP A 259 13.54 -2.96 8.43
N ALA A 260 14.00 -1.95 9.19
CA ALA A 260 14.27 -2.10 10.62
C ALA A 260 13.00 -2.46 11.42
N MET A 261 11.86 -1.84 11.08
CA MET A 261 10.56 -2.13 11.68
C MET A 261 10.10 -3.55 11.34
N ALA A 262 10.27 -4.02 10.11
CA ALA A 262 9.92 -5.39 9.71
C ALA A 262 10.70 -6.43 10.53
N ILE A 263 12.01 -6.27 10.65
CA ILE A 263 12.86 -7.14 11.49
C ILE A 263 12.41 -7.09 12.95
N ALA A 264 12.12 -5.90 13.45
CA ALA A 264 11.64 -5.68 14.82
C ALA A 264 10.30 -6.38 15.08
N ILE A 265 9.30 -6.26 14.21
CA ILE A 265 7.98 -6.90 14.36
C ILE A 265 8.13 -8.42 14.39
N VAL A 266 8.91 -9.00 13.47
CA VAL A 266 9.16 -10.45 13.45
C VAL A 266 9.84 -10.89 14.74
N THR A 267 10.89 -10.18 15.17
CA THR A 267 11.61 -10.51 16.41
C THR A 267 10.72 -10.37 17.64
N TRP A 268 9.90 -9.32 17.69
CA TRP A 268 8.94 -9.09 18.77
C TRP A 268 7.89 -10.20 18.86
N GLY A 269 7.34 -10.63 17.72
CA GLY A 269 6.42 -11.77 17.64
C GLY A 269 7.04 -13.10 18.07
N VAL A 270 8.24 -13.43 17.56
CA VAL A 270 8.96 -14.67 17.93
C VAL A 270 9.31 -14.69 19.41
N THR A 271 9.84 -13.59 19.95
CA THR A 271 10.17 -13.50 21.39
C THR A 271 8.93 -13.56 22.27
N GLY A 272 7.82 -12.95 21.84
CA GLY A 272 6.53 -13.05 22.50
C GLY A 272 6.02 -14.49 22.56
N LEU A 273 6.07 -15.20 21.43
CA LEU A 273 5.68 -16.62 21.34
C LEU A 273 6.54 -17.50 22.25
N LEU A 274 7.86 -17.30 22.24
CA LEU A 274 8.79 -18.04 23.10
C LEU A 274 8.50 -17.81 24.59
N MET A 275 8.21 -16.57 25.00
CA MET A 275 7.87 -16.25 26.39
C MET A 275 6.51 -16.80 26.80
N TRP A 276 5.48 -16.60 25.96
CA TRP A 276 4.14 -17.14 26.20
C TRP A 276 4.18 -18.65 26.37
N TRP A 277 4.92 -19.37 25.52
CA TRP A 277 5.07 -20.82 25.62
C TRP A 277 5.67 -21.25 26.96
N GLN A 278 6.31 -20.40 27.74
CA GLN A 278 6.84 -20.80 29.05
C GLN A 278 5.85 -20.65 30.20
N ILE A 279 4.83 -19.82 30.02
CA ILE A 279 3.80 -19.58 31.02
C ILE A 279 2.80 -20.73 30.92
N LYS A 280 3.09 -21.84 31.61
CA LYS A 280 2.28 -23.08 31.56
C LYS A 280 0.78 -22.82 31.75
N ARG A 281 0.41 -21.89 32.63
CA ARG A 281 -0.98 -21.54 32.96
C ARG A 281 -1.76 -20.97 31.78
N THR A 282 -1.11 -20.22 30.87
CA THR A 282 -1.78 -19.53 29.76
C THR A 282 -1.61 -20.24 28.42
N ARG A 283 -0.96 -21.42 28.39
CA ARG A 283 -0.75 -22.19 27.15
C ARG A 283 -2.04 -22.65 26.51
N LEU A 284 -3.00 -23.17 27.29
CA LEU A 284 -4.24 -23.69 26.69
C LEU A 284 -5.03 -22.55 26.03
N ILE A 285 -5.23 -21.45 26.76
CA ILE A 285 -5.94 -20.27 26.26
C ILE A 285 -5.20 -19.68 25.06
N GLY A 286 -3.90 -19.45 25.17
CA GLY A 286 -3.14 -18.89 24.06
C GLY A 286 -3.08 -19.79 22.83
N SER A 287 -3.09 -21.13 22.99
CA SER A 287 -3.19 -22.06 21.86
C SER A 287 -4.55 -21.92 21.18
N GLY A 288 -5.62 -21.74 21.96
CA GLY A 288 -6.94 -21.41 21.41
C GLY A 288 -6.94 -20.10 20.63
N VAL A 289 -6.32 -19.04 21.16
CA VAL A 289 -6.21 -17.73 20.48
C VAL A 289 -5.41 -17.85 19.18
N ILE A 290 -4.27 -18.56 19.18
CA ILE A 290 -3.48 -18.81 17.97
C ILE A 290 -4.28 -19.62 16.95
N ALA A 291 -4.99 -20.66 17.37
CA ALA A 291 -5.82 -21.47 16.48
C ALA A 291 -6.91 -20.62 15.81
N ILE A 292 -7.63 -19.78 16.59
CA ILE A 292 -8.62 -18.85 16.05
C ILE A 292 -7.95 -17.89 15.05
N SER A 293 -6.81 -17.29 15.40
CA SER A 293 -6.10 -16.36 14.52
C SER A 293 -5.67 -17.00 13.20
N VAL A 294 -5.18 -18.25 13.23
CA VAL A 294 -4.80 -19.00 12.02
C VAL A 294 -6.02 -19.34 11.17
N LEU A 295 -7.14 -19.74 11.80
CA LEU A 295 -8.40 -20.01 11.10
C LEU A 295 -8.94 -18.74 10.42
N THR A 296 -8.96 -17.61 11.12
CA THR A 296 -9.35 -16.31 10.54
C THR A 296 -8.45 -15.94 9.37
N ALA A 297 -7.12 -16.07 9.51
CA ALA A 297 -6.18 -15.75 8.44
C ALA A 297 -6.38 -16.65 7.21
N ALA A 298 -6.59 -17.95 7.41
CA ALA A 298 -6.86 -18.89 6.33
C ALA A 298 -8.19 -18.56 5.62
N PHE A 299 -9.25 -18.28 6.39
CA PHE A 299 -10.54 -17.86 5.85
C PHE A 299 -10.40 -16.59 4.98
N MET A 300 -9.73 -15.56 5.50
CA MET A 300 -9.47 -14.32 4.75
C MET A 300 -8.64 -14.56 3.49
N TYR A 301 -7.62 -15.41 3.55
CA TYR A 301 -6.80 -15.75 2.38
C TYR A 301 -7.64 -16.36 1.26
N TYR A 302 -8.45 -17.39 1.57
CA TYR A 302 -9.29 -18.03 0.56
C TYR A 302 -10.37 -17.08 0.02
N SER A 303 -11.00 -16.29 0.89
CA SER A 303 -12.00 -15.30 0.48
C SER A 303 -11.42 -14.23 -0.45
N MET A 304 -10.22 -13.72 -0.17
CA MET A 304 -9.58 -12.71 -1.04
C MET A 304 -9.04 -13.30 -2.34
N MET A 305 -8.54 -14.54 -2.31
CA MET A 305 -8.13 -15.24 -3.54
C MET A 305 -9.30 -15.46 -4.48
N ASP A 306 -10.45 -15.86 -3.95
CA ASP A 306 -11.69 -16.02 -4.72
C ASP A 306 -12.15 -14.68 -5.32
N PHE A 307 -12.21 -13.63 -4.49
CA PHE A 307 -12.54 -12.27 -4.94
C PHE A 307 -11.62 -11.78 -6.06
N TYR A 308 -10.30 -11.94 -5.93
CA TYR A 308 -9.35 -11.51 -6.97
C TYR A 308 -9.42 -12.36 -8.25
N ALA A 309 -9.73 -13.65 -8.13
CA ALA A 309 -9.90 -14.52 -9.30
C ALA A 309 -11.12 -14.10 -10.12
N ALA A 310 -12.21 -13.71 -9.46
CA ALA A 310 -13.43 -13.28 -10.13
C ALA A 310 -13.39 -11.82 -10.65
N THR A 311 -12.67 -10.94 -9.96
CA THR A 311 -12.78 -9.48 -10.19
C THR A 311 -11.63 -8.91 -11.03
N LYS A 312 -10.54 -9.65 -11.24
CA LYS A 312 -9.28 -9.24 -11.90
C LYS A 312 -9.11 -7.72 -12.05
N LEU A 313 -8.70 -7.08 -10.95
CA LEU A 313 -8.32 -5.67 -10.91
C LEU A 313 -7.02 -5.40 -11.68
#